data_AF-A0A0E3UU85-F1
#
_entry.id   AF-A0A0E3UU85-F1
#
_cell.length_a   1.000
_cell.length_b   1.000
_cell.length_c   1.000
_cell.angle_alpha   90.00
_cell.angle_beta   90.00
_cell.angle_gamma   90.00
#
_symmetry.space_group_name_H-M   'P 1'
#
loop_
_entity.id
_entity.type
_entity.pdbx_description
1 polymer ?
#
loop_
_entity_poly.entity_id
_entity_poly.type
_entity_poly.pdbx_seq_one_letter_code
_entity_poly.pdbx_strand_id
1 'polypeptide(L)'
;MKLKYTMNCKKEVFFNFLYENLQKEFHGEKTIKKDIVSKMGKKVPCTLTIDYLKENVGYKLSIKSSLGINTIEYIIIPCDNESICIEYIEEYFTNSFLKKQNNILLEVLFGFFLKRKKIKTFRSIENYLIGKK
;
A
#
# COMPACT_ATOMS: atom_id res chain seq x y z
N MET A 1 3.13 7.75 -6.76
CA MET A 1 4.45 7.14 -6.47
C MET A 1 4.50 5.71 -6.98
N LYS A 2 5.55 5.34 -7.70
CA LYS A 2 5.82 3.95 -8.12
C LYS A 2 7.18 3.51 -7.56
N LEU A 3 7.25 2.28 -7.06
CA LEU A 3 8.43 1.67 -6.44
C LEU A 3 8.50 0.18 -6.80
N LYS A 4 9.70 -0.31 -7.13
CA LYS A 4 9.98 -1.75 -7.24
C LYS A 4 10.90 -2.16 -6.10
N TYR A 5 10.67 -3.35 -5.53
CA TYR A 5 11.49 -3.91 -4.46
C TYR A 5 11.60 -5.42 -4.63
N THR A 6 12.82 -5.95 -4.68
CA THR A 6 13.07 -7.40 -4.68
C THR A 6 13.10 -7.91 -3.25
N MET A 7 12.34 -8.98 -2.99
CA MET A 7 12.22 -9.61 -1.69
C MET A 7 12.52 -11.11 -1.80
N ASN A 8 13.34 -11.63 -0.90
CA ASN A 8 13.73 -13.03 -0.82
C ASN A 8 12.63 -13.86 -0.11
N CYS A 9 11.49 -14.00 -0.78
CA CYS A 9 10.44 -14.91 -0.36
C CYS A 9 9.63 -15.43 -1.56
N LYS A 10 8.93 -16.55 -1.35
CA LYS A 10 8.01 -17.10 -2.34
C LYS A 10 6.76 -16.21 -2.47
N LYS A 11 6.19 -16.15 -3.68
CA LYS A 11 4.99 -15.34 -3.98
C LYS A 11 3.81 -15.68 -3.08
N GLU A 12 3.63 -16.97 -2.75
CA GLU A 12 2.56 -17.46 -1.88
C GLU A 12 2.73 -16.93 -0.45
N VAL A 13 3.97 -16.90 0.04
CA VAL A 13 4.28 -16.42 1.39
C VAL A 13 3.96 -14.94 1.51
N PHE A 14 4.38 -14.14 0.53
CA PHE A 14 4.08 -12.71 0.53
C PHE A 14 2.59 -12.44 0.31
N PHE A 15 1.94 -13.16 -0.60
CA PHE A 15 0.49 -13.03 -0.81
C PHE A 15 -0.29 -13.34 0.45
N ASN A 16 0.03 -14.45 1.14
CA ASN A 16 -0.62 -14.83 2.40
C ASN A 16 -0.43 -13.77 3.47
N PHE A 17 0.78 -13.18 3.58
CA PHE A 17 1.01 -12.05 4.47
C PHE A 17 0.08 -10.86 4.16
N LEU A 18 -0.05 -10.47 2.88
CA LEU A 18 -0.96 -9.39 2.50
C LEU A 18 -2.42 -9.75 2.80
N TYR A 19 -2.83 -10.97 2.47
CA TYR A 19 -4.17 -11.48 2.68
C TYR A 19 -4.56 -11.49 4.16
N GLU A 20 -3.72 -12.04 5.04
CA GLU A 20 -3.95 -12.06 6.48
C GLU A 20 -4.12 -10.65 7.06
N ASN A 21 -3.32 -9.68 6.61
CA ASN A 21 -3.45 -8.30 7.04
C ASN A 21 -4.75 -7.65 6.54
N LEU A 22 -5.17 -7.94 5.31
CA LEU A 22 -6.46 -7.49 4.79
C LEU A 22 -7.62 -8.11 5.57
N GLN A 23 -7.57 -9.41 5.87
CA GLN A 23 -8.62 -10.08 6.64
C GLN A 23 -8.75 -9.51 8.06
N LYS A 24 -7.62 -9.23 8.73
CA LYS A 24 -7.61 -8.58 10.05
C LYS A 24 -8.20 -7.18 10.04
N GLU A 25 -8.01 -6.44 8.95
CA GLU A 25 -8.45 -5.05 8.84
C GLU A 25 -9.91 -4.94 8.36
N PHE A 26 -10.32 -5.80 7.43
CA PHE A 26 -11.63 -5.76 6.77
C PHE A 26 -12.66 -6.73 7.33
N HIS A 27 -12.24 -7.72 8.14
CA HIS A 27 -13.13 -8.71 8.72
C HIS A 27 -13.97 -9.46 7.65
N GLY A 28 -13.37 -9.71 6.48
CA GLY A 28 -14.03 -10.33 5.33
C GLY A 28 -14.89 -9.37 4.47
N GLU A 29 -15.10 -8.12 4.88
CA GLU A 29 -15.85 -7.15 4.11
C GLU A 29 -15.04 -6.59 2.93
N LYS A 30 -15.72 -6.21 1.84
CA LYS A 30 -15.05 -5.53 0.71
C LYS A 30 -14.80 -4.05 1.00
N THR A 31 -15.62 -3.42 1.83
CA THR A 31 -15.58 -1.98 2.07
C THR A 31 -15.90 -1.68 3.52
N ILE A 32 -15.03 -0.90 4.17
CA ILE A 32 -15.19 -0.50 5.57
C ILE A 32 -15.07 1.01 5.72
N LYS A 33 -15.65 1.55 6.79
CA LYS A 33 -15.43 2.94 7.22
C LYS A 33 -14.50 2.95 8.42
N LYS A 34 -13.45 3.78 8.37
CA LYS A 34 -12.46 3.86 9.44
C LYS A 34 -11.91 5.28 9.56
N ASP A 35 -11.69 5.71 10.80
CA ASP A 35 -10.97 6.94 11.08
C ASP A 35 -9.45 6.69 10.95
N ILE A 36 -8.81 7.40 10.04
CA ILE A 36 -7.35 7.36 9.88
C ILE A 36 -6.76 8.60 10.55
N VAL A 37 -5.75 8.39 11.40
CA VAL A 37 -5.02 9.49 12.04
C VAL A 37 -4.08 10.13 11.03
N SER A 38 -4.32 11.39 10.72
CA SER A 38 -3.45 12.22 9.88
C SER A 38 -2.12 12.51 10.57
N LYS A 39 -1.12 12.99 9.82
CA LYS A 39 0.19 13.41 10.37
C LYS A 39 0.07 14.51 11.44
N MET A 40 -1.03 15.27 11.45
CA MET A 40 -1.31 16.31 12.45
C MET A 40 -2.10 15.78 13.66
N GLY A 41 -2.23 14.46 13.82
CA GLY A 41 -2.96 13.83 14.93
C GLY A 41 -4.48 13.86 14.80
N LYS A 42 -5.03 14.56 13.80
CA LYS A 42 -6.49 14.60 13.57
C LYS A 42 -6.98 13.29 12.97
N LYS A 43 -8.06 12.74 13.52
CA LYS A 43 -8.82 11.63 12.93
C LYS A 43 -9.57 12.14 11.70
N VAL A 44 -9.40 11.46 10.57
CA VAL A 44 -10.08 11.78 9.32
C VAL A 44 -10.93 10.56 8.94
N PRO A 45 -12.26 10.72 8.79
CA PRO A 45 -13.12 9.63 8.38
C PRO A 45 -12.81 9.25 6.93
N CYS A 46 -12.52 7.97 6.73
CA CYS A 46 -12.19 7.40 5.44
C CYS A 46 -13.10 6.20 5.13
N THR A 47 -13.37 5.98 3.85
CA THR A 47 -13.94 4.73 3.33
C THR A 47 -12.83 3.98 2.61
N LEU A 48 -12.57 2.75 3.04
CA LEU A 48 -11.58 1.87 2.45
C LEU A 48 -12.31 0.80 1.63
N THR A 49 -11.88 0.58 0.39
CA THR A 49 -12.50 -0.38 -0.53
C THR A 49 -11.42 -1.23 -1.19
N ILE A 50 -11.51 -2.55 -1.04
CA ILE A 50 -10.70 -3.49 -1.83
C ILE A 50 -11.27 -3.50 -3.25
N ASP A 51 -10.57 -2.89 -4.20
CA ASP A 51 -11.00 -2.81 -5.59
C ASP A 51 -10.88 -4.17 -6.26
N TYR A 52 -9.74 -4.84 -6.06
CA TYR A 52 -9.53 -6.23 -6.43
C TYR A 52 -8.52 -6.90 -5.49
N LEU A 53 -8.61 -8.22 -5.39
CA LEU A 53 -7.65 -9.09 -4.72
C LEU A 53 -7.51 -10.36 -5.59
N LYS A 54 -6.30 -10.64 -6.07
CA LYS A 54 -6.02 -11.78 -6.94
C LYS A 54 -4.89 -12.62 -6.35
N GLU A 55 -5.15 -13.90 -6.16
CA GLU A 55 -4.22 -14.84 -5.55
C GLU A 55 -2.87 -14.85 -6.27
N ASN A 56 -1.78 -14.73 -5.50
CA ASN A 56 -0.40 -14.70 -5.99
C ASN A 56 -0.08 -13.59 -7.01
N VAL A 57 -1.00 -12.65 -7.25
CA VAL A 57 -0.84 -11.51 -8.16
C VAL A 57 -0.80 -10.20 -7.37
N GLY A 58 -1.63 -10.06 -6.34
CA GLY A 58 -1.66 -8.87 -5.48
C GLY A 58 -3.06 -8.27 -5.33
N TYR A 59 -3.13 -6.99 -4.96
CA TYR A 59 -4.40 -6.31 -4.68
C TYR A 59 -4.32 -4.82 -4.97
N LYS A 60 -5.50 -4.20 -5.12
CA LYS A 60 -5.69 -2.76 -5.13
C LYS A 60 -6.71 -2.33 -4.09
N LEU A 61 -6.36 -1.26 -3.38
CA LEU A 61 -7.14 -0.67 -2.30
C LEU A 61 -7.34 0.82 -2.56
N SER A 62 -8.58 1.27 -2.48
CA SER A 62 -8.94 2.68 -2.53
C SER A 62 -9.28 3.20 -1.13
N ILE A 63 -8.75 4.37 -0.78
CA ILE A 63 -8.96 5.06 0.49
C ILE A 63 -9.55 6.44 0.18
N LYS A 64 -10.86 6.59 0.34
CA LYS A 64 -11.60 7.82 0.06
C LYS A 64 -11.79 8.63 1.34
N SER A 65 -11.42 9.91 1.29
CA SER A 65 -11.67 10.90 2.34
C SER A 65 -12.36 12.14 1.76
N SER A 66 -12.67 13.12 2.62
CA SER A 66 -13.15 14.44 2.16
C SER A 66 -12.10 15.23 1.36
N LEU A 67 -10.82 14.85 1.42
CA LEU A 67 -9.73 15.56 0.74
C LEU A 67 -9.44 15.00 -0.65
N GLY A 68 -9.75 13.73 -0.88
CA GLY A 68 -9.44 13.01 -2.11
C GLY A 68 -9.46 11.49 -1.93
N ILE A 69 -9.02 10.79 -2.97
CA ILE A 69 -8.93 9.33 -3.03
C ILE A 69 -7.45 8.96 -3.17
N ASN A 70 -6.93 8.17 -2.23
CA ASN A 70 -5.62 7.53 -2.36
C ASN A 70 -5.81 6.07 -2.78
N THR A 71 -5.18 5.64 -3.85
CA THR A 71 -5.15 4.23 -4.28
C THR A 71 -3.80 3.63 -3.93
N ILE A 72 -3.80 2.38 -3.46
CA ILE A 72 -2.61 1.60 -3.17
C ILE A 72 -2.74 0.28 -3.90
N GLU A 73 -1.72 -0.08 -4.66
CA GLU A 73 -1.69 -1.28 -5.47
C GLU A 73 -0.36 -2.01 -5.26
N TYR A 74 -0.46 -3.30 -4.97
CA TYR A 74 0.67 -4.21 -4.90
C TYR A 74 0.53 -5.22 -6.03
N ILE A 75 1.61 -5.39 -6.79
CA ILE A 75 1.73 -6.39 -7.84
C ILE A 75 2.93 -7.28 -7.48
N ILE A 76 2.70 -8.59 -7.49
CA ILE A 76 3.69 -9.62 -7.15
C ILE A 76 4.17 -10.24 -8.46
N ILE A 77 5.46 -10.08 -8.74
CA ILE A 77 6.10 -10.61 -9.95
C ILE A 77 7.14 -11.64 -9.51
N PRO A 78 6.98 -12.94 -9.82
CA PRO A 78 8.00 -13.92 -9.50
C PRO A 78 9.29 -13.62 -10.28
N CYS A 79 10.43 -13.63 -9.58
CA CYS A 79 11.75 -13.53 -10.21
C CYS A 79 12.37 -14.91 -10.40
N ASP A 80 12.26 -15.76 -9.38
CA ASP A 80 12.65 -17.17 -9.38
C ASP A 80 11.77 -17.95 -8.37
N ASN A 81 12.19 -19.15 -7.98
CA ASN A 81 11.44 -20.01 -7.05
C ASN A 81 11.51 -19.56 -5.57
N GLU A 82 12.37 -18.60 -5.23
CA GLU A 82 12.64 -18.16 -3.87
C GLU A 82 12.56 -16.64 -3.68
N SER A 83 12.43 -15.88 -4.78
CA SER A 83 12.39 -14.41 -4.77
C SER A 83 11.28 -13.84 -5.64
N ILE A 84 10.78 -12.68 -5.22
CA ILE A 84 9.77 -11.90 -5.91
C ILE A 84 10.22 -10.45 -6.10
N CYS A 85 9.72 -9.81 -7.14
CA CYS A 85 9.72 -8.37 -7.31
C CYS A 85 8.32 -7.83 -6.98
N ILE A 86 8.25 -6.96 -5.98
CA ILE A 86 7.04 -6.26 -5.58
C ILE A 86 7.02 -4.92 -6.33
N GLU A 87 6.03 -4.74 -7.19
CA GLU A 87 5.72 -3.44 -7.78
C GLU A 87 4.62 -2.77 -6.96
N TYR A 88 5.00 -1.69 -6.27
CA TYR A 88 4.13 -0.88 -5.43
C TYR A 88 3.77 0.41 -6.15
N ILE A 89 2.47 0.68 -6.26
CA ILE A 89 1.92 1.88 -6.87
C ILE A 89 1.00 2.54 -5.85
N GLU A 90 1.19 3.85 -5.65
CA GLU A 90 0.33 4.67 -4.79
C GLU A 90 -0.03 5.95 -5.53
N GLU A 91 -1.32 6.23 -5.72
CA GLU A 91 -1.78 7.38 -6.51
C GLU A 91 -2.80 8.19 -5.73
N TYR A 92 -2.70 9.51 -5.81
CA TYR A 92 -3.62 10.41 -5.12
C TYR A 92 -4.41 11.24 -6.13
N PHE A 93 -5.74 11.21 -5.99
CA PHE A 93 -6.68 11.95 -6.83
C PHE A 93 -7.48 12.95 -5.98
N THR A 94 -7.55 14.22 -6.42
CA THR A 94 -8.38 15.25 -5.79
C THR A 94 -9.00 16.18 -6.84
N ASN A 95 -10.23 16.62 -6.58
CA ASN A 95 -10.98 17.51 -7.50
C ASN A 95 -10.66 19.00 -7.30
N SER A 96 -9.89 19.38 -6.28
CA SER A 96 -9.60 20.79 -5.98
C SER A 96 -8.34 21.27 -6.70
N PHE A 97 -8.51 22.24 -7.60
CA PHE A 97 -7.44 22.85 -8.40
C PHE A 97 -6.32 23.48 -7.54
N LEU A 98 -6.68 24.09 -6.41
CA LEU A 98 -5.73 24.69 -5.45
C LEU A 98 -4.97 23.65 -4.61
N LYS A 99 -5.60 22.51 -4.29
CA LYS A 99 -4.91 21.39 -3.60
C LYS A 99 -3.98 20.63 -4.54
N LYS A 100 -4.22 20.69 -5.85
CA LYS A 100 -3.44 20.01 -6.89
C LYS A 100 -2.01 20.59 -7.03
N GLN A 101 -1.85 21.91 -6.94
CA GLN A 101 -0.52 22.54 -7.07
C GLN A 101 0.34 22.40 -5.82
N ASN A 102 -0.26 22.50 -4.63
CA ASN A 102 0.46 22.25 -3.37
C ASN A 102 0.90 20.77 -3.28
N ASN A 103 0.11 19.86 -3.84
CA ASN A 103 0.45 18.44 -3.89
C ASN A 103 1.65 18.11 -4.79
N ILE A 104 1.92 18.81 -5.89
CA ILE A 104 3.03 18.46 -6.79
C ILE A 104 4.39 18.67 -6.11
N LEU A 105 4.57 19.79 -5.41
CA LEU A 105 5.79 20.08 -4.65
C LEU A 105 5.95 19.15 -3.45
N LEU A 106 4.83 18.84 -2.78
CA LEU A 106 4.79 17.85 -1.70
C LEU A 106 5.06 16.43 -2.25
N GLU A 107 4.56 16.04 -3.41
CA GLU A 107 4.75 14.73 -4.01
C GLU A 107 6.21 14.47 -4.41
N VAL A 108 6.94 15.49 -4.84
CA VAL A 108 8.37 15.35 -5.17
C VAL A 108 9.23 15.21 -3.91
N LEU A 109 9.06 16.11 -2.94
CA LEU A 109 9.83 16.09 -1.68
C LEU A 109 9.41 14.92 -0.78
N PHE A 110 8.12 14.77 -0.52
CA PHE A 110 7.60 13.64 0.26
C PHE A 110 7.73 12.33 -0.50
N GLY A 111 7.67 12.31 -1.82
CA GLY A 111 7.84 11.09 -2.61
C GLY A 111 9.16 10.38 -2.31
N PHE A 112 10.27 11.12 -2.17
CA PHE A 112 11.55 10.53 -1.81
C PHE A 112 11.55 9.94 -0.39
N PHE A 113 11.03 10.67 0.60
CA PHE A 113 10.93 10.19 1.98
C PHE A 113 9.94 9.01 2.11
N LEU A 114 8.83 9.04 1.37
CA LEU A 114 7.83 7.97 1.32
C LEU A 114 8.41 6.72 0.67
N LYS A 115 9.16 6.86 -0.44
CA LYS A 115 9.91 5.74 -1.04
C LYS A 115 10.86 5.12 -0.03
N ARG A 116 11.71 5.92 0.63
CA ARG A 116 12.65 5.43 1.65
C ARG A 116 11.96 4.75 2.81
N LYS A 117 10.87 5.35 3.33
CA LYS A 117 10.05 4.76 4.40
C LYS A 117 9.46 3.43 3.94
N LYS A 118 8.95 3.36 2.70
CA LYS A 118 8.37 2.15 2.14
C LYS A 118 9.38 1.04 1.94
N ILE A 119 10.58 1.36 1.46
CA ILE A 119 11.70 0.41 1.37
C ILE A 119 12.05 -0.15 2.75
N LYS A 120 12.12 0.71 3.79
CA LYS A 120 12.34 0.25 5.17
C LYS A 120 11.23 -0.69 5.64
N THR A 121 9.97 -0.40 5.32
CA THR A 121 8.85 -1.29 5.61
C THR A 121 9.00 -2.63 4.89
N PHE A 122 9.37 -2.64 3.61
CA PHE A 122 9.59 -3.89 2.87
C PHE A 122 10.72 -4.72 3.46
N ARG A 123 11.86 -4.10 3.80
CA ARG A 123 12.94 -4.80 4.52
C ARG A 123 12.48 -5.40 5.84
N SER A 124 11.66 -4.68 6.60
CA SER A 124 11.11 -5.20 7.86
C SER A 124 10.16 -6.38 7.64
N ILE A 125 9.34 -6.34 6.59
CA ILE A 125 8.45 -7.44 6.22
C ILE A 125 9.28 -8.65 5.78
N GLU A 126 10.29 -8.43 4.93
CA GLU A 126 11.20 -9.49 4.47
C GLU A 126 11.86 -10.20 5.65
N ASN A 127 12.46 -9.45 6.59
CA ASN A 127 13.07 -10.01 7.79
C ASN A 127 12.05 -10.79 8.64
N TYR A 128 10.83 -10.29 8.77
CA TYR A 128 9.75 -10.99 9.48
C TYR A 128 9.37 -12.32 8.79
N LEU A 129 9.29 -12.33 7.46
CA LEU A 129 8.94 -13.53 6.68
C LEU A 129 10.08 -14.56 6.68
N ILE A 130 11.34 -14.12 6.67
CA ILE A 130 12.51 -15.00 6.79
C ILE A 130 12.60 -15.58 8.20
N GLY A 131 12.43 -14.77 9.25
CA GLY A 131 12.48 -15.24 10.65
C GLY A 131 11.29 -16.12 11.07
N LYS A 132 10.27 -16.26 10.22
CA LYS A 132 9.16 -17.20 10.38
C LYS A 132 9.45 -18.59 9.78
N LYS A 133 10.52 -18.74 8.99
CA LYS A 133 11.02 -20.04 8.50
C LYS A 133 11.76 -20.78 9.61
#